data_AF-A0AA39NAD6-F1
#
_entry.id   AF-A0AA39NAD6-F1
#
_cell.length_a   1.000
_cell.length_b   1.000
_cell.length_c   1.000
_cell.angle_alpha   90.00
_cell.angle_beta   90.00
_cell.angle_gamma   90.00
#
_symmetry.space_group_name_H-M   'P 1'
#
loop_
_entity.id
_entity.type
_entity.pdbx_description
1 polymer ?
#
loop_
_entity_poly.entity_id
_entity_poly.type
_entity_poly.pdbx_seq_one_letter_code
_entity_poly.pdbx_strand_id
1 'polypeptide(L)'
;YGADIAPWYNESTPGWYYGDYPEYVPSNLTVPWLKDGRVCWYLDLTHSGYWCPDPESTPTTDDGYTVAFSNYTGAIEGSDYLTYGLVDTVQDCKEMCNSVDRCVYINSYHDVNGKGGSPLLTCSLFSKCHTTADATNKGGQTQPDGSIDYITDSEGYCK
;
A
#
# COMPACT_ATOMS: atom_id res chain seq x y z
N TYR A 1 10.30 3.95 -3.04
CA TYR A 1 9.70 4.59 -1.85
C TYR A 1 9.73 3.63 -0.65
N GLY A 2 10.89 3.03 -0.33
CA GLY A 2 11.05 2.17 0.85
C GLY A 2 10.67 0.70 0.71
N ALA A 3 9.97 0.29 -0.35
CA ALA A 3 9.73 -1.12 -0.69
C ALA A 3 10.09 -1.37 -2.16
N ASP A 4 11.28 -1.90 -2.41
CA ASP A 4 11.75 -2.22 -3.77
C ASP A 4 11.31 -3.62 -4.22
N ILE A 5 11.01 -4.50 -3.26
CA ILE A 5 10.50 -5.85 -3.50
C ILE A 5 8.99 -5.81 -3.43
N ALA A 6 8.33 -6.17 -4.54
CA ALA A 6 6.88 -6.18 -4.63
C ALA A 6 6.22 -7.18 -3.66
N PRO A 7 4.96 -6.94 -3.22
CA PRO A 7 4.36 -7.66 -2.10
C PRO A 7 4.03 -9.13 -2.38
N TRP A 8 4.00 -9.55 -3.65
CA TRP A 8 3.79 -10.94 -4.06
C TRP A 8 5.06 -11.80 -4.03
N TYR A 9 6.23 -11.20 -3.75
CA TYR A 9 7.46 -11.95 -3.53
C TYR A 9 7.66 -12.27 -2.06
N ASN A 10 8.31 -13.42 -1.81
CA ASN A 10 8.78 -13.80 -0.49
C ASN A 10 9.73 -12.74 0.08
N GLU A 11 9.74 -12.60 1.41
CA GLU A 11 10.60 -11.65 2.15
C GLU A 11 10.31 -10.17 1.86
N SER A 12 9.24 -9.86 1.11
CA SER A 12 8.80 -8.48 0.92
C SER A 12 8.35 -7.84 2.24
N THR A 13 8.84 -6.63 2.50
CA THR A 13 8.41 -5.81 3.65
C THR A 13 7.78 -4.51 3.17
N PRO A 14 6.69 -4.02 3.81
CA PRO A 14 6.11 -2.74 3.45
C PRO A 14 7.14 -1.62 3.63
N GLY A 15 7.07 -0.60 2.78
CA GLY A 15 8.04 0.49 2.78
C GLY A 15 7.71 1.60 3.77
N TRP A 16 6.44 1.71 4.14
CA TRP A 16 5.88 2.80 4.92
C TRP A 16 4.53 2.41 5.50
N TYR A 17 4.10 3.18 6.51
CA TYR A 17 2.73 3.18 7.01
C TYR A 17 2.16 4.60 6.88
N TYR A 18 0.95 4.73 6.32
CA TYR A 18 0.23 6.00 6.20
C TYR A 18 -1.22 5.80 6.67
N GLY A 19 -1.51 6.26 7.88
CA GLY A 19 -2.79 6.10 8.56
C GLY A 19 -2.78 6.81 9.92
N ASP A 20 -3.91 6.78 10.62
CA ASP A 20 -4.17 7.44 11.89
C ASP A 20 -3.93 6.53 13.12
N TYR A 21 -3.83 5.21 12.92
CA TYR A 21 -3.69 4.20 13.99
C TYR A 21 -2.36 3.43 13.93
N PRO A 22 -1.20 4.08 14.19
CA PRO A 22 0.11 3.43 14.13
C PRO A 22 0.26 2.25 15.09
N GLU A 23 -0.55 2.16 16.15
CA GLU A 23 -0.62 1.01 17.05
C GLU A 23 -1.08 -0.30 16.39
N TYR A 24 -1.68 -0.24 15.19
CA TYR A 24 -2.09 -1.41 14.41
C TYR A 24 -0.99 -1.94 13.51
N VAL A 25 0.13 -1.22 13.37
CA VAL A 25 1.32 -1.74 12.72
C VAL A 25 1.94 -2.80 13.63
N PRO A 26 2.11 -4.06 13.16
CA PRO A 26 2.76 -5.09 13.94
C PRO A 26 4.14 -4.66 14.43
N SER A 27 4.45 -4.92 15.70
CA SER A 27 5.72 -4.49 16.33
C SER A 27 6.98 -5.12 15.72
N ASN A 28 6.83 -6.20 14.96
CA ASN A 28 7.89 -6.84 14.19
C ASN A 28 8.12 -6.20 12.81
N LEU A 29 7.27 -5.25 12.39
CA LEU A 29 7.50 -4.43 11.21
C LEU A 29 8.11 -3.09 11.61
N THR A 30 9.25 -2.76 11.01
CA THR A 30 9.88 -1.44 11.17
C THR A 30 9.64 -0.64 9.91
N VAL A 31 8.60 0.21 9.92
CA VAL A 31 8.24 1.08 8.80
C VAL A 31 8.06 2.52 9.29
N PRO A 32 8.46 3.54 8.52
CA PRO A 32 8.22 4.93 8.87
C PRO A 32 6.73 5.25 8.83
N TRP A 33 6.23 5.92 9.87
CA TRP A 33 4.87 6.46 9.91
C TRP A 33 4.83 7.82 9.21
N LEU A 34 4.31 7.83 7.99
CA LEU A 34 4.32 9.00 7.09
C LEU A 34 3.17 9.99 7.36
N LYS A 35 2.31 9.75 8.35
CA LYS A 35 1.32 10.74 8.81
C LYS A 35 1.83 11.53 10.02
N ASP A 36 2.94 11.11 10.64
CA ASP A 36 3.60 11.85 11.70
C ASP A 36 4.44 13.00 11.13
N GLY A 37 4.06 14.24 11.46
CA GLY A 37 4.73 15.43 10.95
C GLY A 37 6.22 15.53 11.33
N ARG A 38 6.68 14.89 12.42
CA ARG A 38 8.11 14.91 12.81
C ARG A 38 8.91 13.90 12.01
N VAL A 39 8.38 12.69 11.83
CA VAL A 39 8.97 11.66 10.95
C VAL A 39 9.08 12.20 9.54
N CYS A 40 8.00 12.77 9.02
CA CYS A 40 7.99 13.35 7.69
C CYS A 40 8.97 14.50 7.51
N TRP A 41 8.97 15.47 8.44
CA TRP A 41 9.94 16.56 8.40
C TRP A 41 11.39 16.06 8.38
N TYR A 42 11.69 15.00 9.14
CA TYR A 42 13.03 14.41 9.15
C TYR A 42 13.38 13.70 7.82
N LEU A 43 12.43 12.97 7.23
CA LEU A 43 12.62 12.27 5.96
C LEU A 43 12.81 13.26 4.79
N ASP A 44 12.04 14.35 4.78
CA ASP A 44 12.17 15.43 3.79
C ASP A 44 13.54 16.11 3.91
N LEU A 45 13.96 16.47 5.13
CA LEU A 45 15.25 17.12 5.38
C LEU A 45 16.44 16.28 4.89
N THR A 46 16.33 14.96 5.00
CA THR A 46 17.40 14.03 4.66
C THR A 46 17.40 13.59 3.19
N HIS A 47 16.41 14.00 2.39
CA HIS A 47 16.21 13.54 1.01
C HIS A 47 16.25 12.00 0.90
N SER A 48 15.68 11.30 1.88
CA SER A 48 15.81 9.84 2.00
C SER A 48 14.99 9.03 0.97
N GLY A 49 14.45 9.68 -0.07
CA GLY A 49 13.64 9.03 -1.12
C GLY A 49 12.23 8.63 -0.65
N TYR A 50 11.79 9.13 0.51
CA TYR A 50 10.42 9.09 0.98
C TYR A 50 9.78 10.45 0.70
N TRP A 51 8.60 10.45 0.10
CA TRP A 51 7.78 11.64 -0.09
C TRP A 51 6.58 11.49 0.83
N CYS A 52 6.45 12.42 1.77
CA CYS A 52 5.30 12.44 2.65
C CYS A 52 4.11 13.09 1.94
N PRO A 53 2.91 12.47 2.00
CA PRO A 53 1.70 13.11 1.52
C PRO A 53 1.43 14.40 2.31
N ASP A 54 1.03 15.45 1.60
CA ASP A 54 0.55 16.68 2.22
C ASP A 54 -0.93 16.48 2.62
N PRO A 55 -1.29 16.58 3.91
CA PRO A 55 -2.67 16.41 4.38
C PRO A 55 -3.64 17.49 3.87
N GLU A 56 -3.18 18.54 3.18
CA GLU A 56 -4.03 19.66 2.72
C GLU A 56 -4.87 19.39 1.45
N SER A 57 -4.91 18.17 0.90
CA SER A 57 -5.87 17.89 -0.17
C SER A 57 -7.31 17.89 0.38
N THR A 58 -7.97 19.04 0.32
CA THR A 58 -9.40 19.20 0.60
C THR A 58 -10.19 18.08 -0.07
N PRO A 59 -11.12 17.41 0.63
CA PRO A 59 -11.93 16.37 0.04
C PRO A 59 -12.84 16.99 -1.02
N THR A 60 -12.40 16.95 -2.27
CA THR A 60 -13.27 17.18 -3.42
C THR A 60 -14.22 16.00 -3.52
N THR A 61 -15.46 16.24 -3.93
CA THR A 61 -16.45 15.17 -4.18
C THR A 61 -16.04 14.22 -5.32
N ASP A 62 -14.96 14.55 -6.02
CA ASP A 62 -14.29 13.76 -7.03
C ASP A 62 -12.80 13.73 -6.64
N ASP A 63 -12.31 12.57 -6.19
CA ASP A 63 -10.90 12.37 -5.82
C ASP A 63 -10.02 12.08 -7.05
N GLY A 64 -10.60 12.09 -8.25
CA GLY A 64 -9.94 11.81 -9.51
C GLY A 64 -9.75 10.32 -9.80
N TYR A 65 -10.21 9.41 -8.93
CA TYR A 65 -10.06 7.97 -9.13
C TYR A 65 -11.36 7.30 -9.61
N THR A 66 -11.20 6.39 -10.57
CA THR A 66 -12.24 5.49 -11.05
C THR A 66 -12.02 4.08 -10.53
N VAL A 67 -13.10 3.41 -10.11
CA VAL A 67 -13.03 2.01 -9.66
C VAL A 67 -12.74 1.10 -10.86
N ALA A 68 -11.62 0.39 -10.82
CA ALA A 68 -11.28 -0.64 -11.81
C ALA A 68 -11.90 -1.99 -11.44
N PHE A 69 -11.87 -2.36 -10.16
CA PHE A 69 -12.57 -3.50 -9.60
C PHE A 69 -12.72 -3.38 -8.08
N SER A 70 -13.59 -4.18 -7.48
CA SER A 70 -13.76 -4.27 -6.03
C SER A 70 -14.11 -5.69 -5.59
N ASN A 71 -13.89 -5.96 -4.29
CA ASN A 71 -14.21 -7.23 -3.63
C ASN A 71 -13.67 -8.47 -4.38
N TYR A 72 -12.42 -8.40 -4.84
CA TYR A 72 -11.78 -9.49 -5.55
C TYR A 72 -10.86 -10.29 -4.61
N THR A 73 -10.76 -11.60 -4.85
CA THR A 73 -9.86 -12.50 -4.10
C THR A 73 -8.52 -12.57 -4.80
N GLY A 74 -7.88 -11.42 -5.06
CA GLY A 74 -6.53 -11.38 -5.63
C GLY A 74 -6.02 -9.96 -5.83
N ALA A 75 -4.72 -9.77 -5.63
CA ALA A 75 -4.02 -8.50 -5.77
C ALA A 75 -3.30 -8.42 -7.11
N ILE A 76 -3.02 -7.20 -7.56
CA ILE A 76 -2.33 -6.92 -8.81
C ILE A 76 -0.87 -7.41 -8.75
N GLU A 77 -0.45 -8.13 -9.78
CA GLU A 77 0.96 -8.39 -10.10
C GLU A 77 1.32 -7.64 -11.39
N GLY A 78 1.91 -6.45 -11.22
CA GLY A 78 2.22 -5.54 -12.31
C GLY A 78 3.72 -5.27 -12.44
N SER A 79 4.24 -5.31 -13.66
CA SER A 79 5.66 -4.98 -13.96
C SER A 79 6.03 -3.51 -13.74
N ASP A 80 5.03 -2.65 -13.65
CA ASP A 80 5.13 -1.20 -13.51
C ASP A 80 4.87 -0.74 -12.05
N TYR A 81 5.02 -1.69 -11.12
CA TYR A 81 5.06 -1.50 -9.68
C TYR A 81 6.05 -0.40 -9.26
N LEU A 82 5.63 0.40 -8.29
CA LEU A 82 6.40 1.52 -7.75
C LEU A 82 6.85 1.32 -6.30
N THR A 83 5.91 0.90 -5.45
CA THR A 83 6.13 0.67 -4.01
C THR A 83 4.88 0.04 -3.41
N TYR A 84 4.97 -0.45 -2.16
CA TYR A 84 3.80 -0.71 -1.34
C TYR A 84 4.02 -0.30 0.12
N GLY A 85 2.92 -0.12 0.84
CA GLY A 85 2.89 0.18 2.26
C GLY A 85 1.64 -0.36 2.94
N LEU A 86 1.45 0.01 4.20
CA LEU A 86 0.24 -0.28 4.96
C LEU A 86 -0.56 0.99 5.19
N VAL A 87 -1.89 0.88 5.15
CA VAL A 87 -2.82 1.99 5.36
C VAL A 87 -4.06 1.54 6.14
N ASP A 88 -4.76 2.49 6.75
CA ASP A 88 -6.02 2.21 7.44
C ASP A 88 -7.19 2.13 6.46
N THR A 89 -7.18 2.99 5.44
CA THR A 89 -8.28 3.11 4.47
C THR A 89 -7.81 3.14 3.03
N VAL A 90 -8.74 2.86 2.10
CA VAL A 90 -8.52 3.09 0.67
C VAL A 90 -8.17 4.57 0.38
N GLN A 91 -8.77 5.49 1.12
CA GLN A 91 -8.52 6.92 0.96
C GLN A 91 -7.06 7.28 1.30
N ASP A 92 -6.52 6.74 2.39
CA ASP A 92 -5.10 6.89 2.75
C ASP A 92 -4.18 6.34 1.64
N CYS A 93 -4.57 5.23 0.99
CA CYS A 93 -3.83 4.68 -0.16
C CYS A 93 -3.81 5.64 -1.36
N LYS A 94 -4.95 6.27 -1.67
CA LYS A 94 -5.06 7.26 -2.75
C LYS A 94 -4.23 8.51 -2.46
N GLU A 95 -4.27 9.01 -1.22
CA GLU A 95 -3.44 10.14 -0.78
C GLU A 95 -1.96 9.83 -0.92
N MET A 96 -1.54 8.61 -0.53
CA MET A 96 -0.16 8.19 -0.75
C MET A 96 0.20 8.18 -2.24
N CYS A 97 -0.64 7.61 -3.11
CA CYS A 97 -0.43 7.63 -4.56
C CYS A 97 -0.33 9.05 -5.12
N ASN A 98 -1.09 10.01 -4.61
CA ASN A 98 -1.03 11.39 -5.05
C ASN A 98 0.33 12.06 -4.76
N SER A 99 1.04 11.62 -3.71
CA SER A 99 2.38 12.10 -3.35
C SER A 99 3.52 11.40 -4.10
N VAL A 100 3.24 10.26 -4.73
CA VAL A 100 4.22 9.39 -5.37
C VAL A 100 4.29 9.74 -6.86
N ASP A 101 5.45 10.23 -7.30
CA ASP A 101 5.70 10.51 -8.71
C ASP A 101 5.39 9.28 -9.57
N ARG A 102 4.66 9.53 -10.67
CA ARG A 102 4.18 8.53 -11.64
C ARG A 102 3.17 7.50 -11.11
N CYS A 103 2.72 7.55 -9.85
CA CYS A 103 1.65 6.66 -9.42
C CYS A 103 0.35 7.06 -10.11
N VAL A 104 -0.30 6.14 -10.82
CA VAL A 104 -1.60 6.38 -11.48
C VAL A 104 -2.67 5.38 -11.04
N TYR A 105 -2.27 4.37 -10.29
CA TYR A 105 -3.14 3.28 -9.92
C TYR A 105 -2.78 2.75 -8.53
N ILE A 106 -3.82 2.45 -7.76
CA ILE A 106 -3.69 1.79 -6.47
C ILE A 106 -4.39 0.44 -6.49
N ASN A 107 -3.80 -0.53 -5.78
CA ASN A 107 -4.49 -1.73 -5.36
C ASN A 107 -4.40 -1.85 -3.83
N SER A 108 -5.56 -1.74 -3.18
CA SER A 108 -5.72 -1.94 -1.74
C SER A 108 -6.33 -3.31 -1.48
N TYR A 109 -5.82 -4.05 -0.51
CA TYR A 109 -6.34 -5.39 -0.18
C TYR A 109 -5.92 -5.82 1.23
N HIS A 110 -6.62 -6.80 1.81
CA HIS A 110 -6.17 -7.49 3.01
C HIS A 110 -5.26 -8.65 2.62
N ASP A 111 -4.07 -8.68 3.22
CA ASP A 111 -3.10 -9.78 3.12
C ASP A 111 -3.19 -10.61 4.41
N VAL A 112 -4.21 -11.48 4.48
CA VAL A 112 -4.55 -12.16 5.73
C VAL A 112 -3.45 -13.15 6.09
N ASN A 113 -3.01 -13.13 7.35
CA ASN A 113 -1.80 -13.81 7.86
C ASN A 113 -0.48 -13.26 7.29
N GLY A 114 -0.50 -12.52 6.19
CA GLY A 114 0.66 -11.85 5.62
C GLY A 114 1.13 -10.66 6.46
N LYS A 115 2.26 -10.08 6.04
CA LYS A 115 2.85 -8.83 6.59
C LYS A 115 2.87 -8.79 8.14
N GLY A 116 3.33 -9.88 8.75
CA GLY A 116 3.43 -9.98 10.20
C GLY A 116 2.07 -10.09 10.93
N GLY A 117 1.02 -10.53 10.23
CA GLY A 117 -0.33 -10.62 10.76
C GLY A 117 -1.04 -9.27 10.88
N SER A 118 -0.63 -8.27 10.07
CA SER A 118 -1.24 -6.94 10.13
C SER A 118 -2.72 -6.99 9.75
N PRO A 119 -3.62 -6.33 10.51
CA PRO A 119 -5.02 -6.17 10.13
C PRO A 119 -5.23 -5.04 9.11
N LEU A 120 -4.17 -4.29 8.78
CA LEU A 120 -4.23 -3.12 7.90
C LEU A 120 -4.36 -3.53 6.43
N LEU A 121 -4.82 -2.58 5.61
CA LEU A 121 -4.81 -2.75 4.17
C LEU A 121 -3.37 -2.66 3.65
N THR A 122 -2.98 -3.60 2.81
CA THR A 122 -1.82 -3.44 1.95
C THR A 122 -2.19 -2.51 0.81
N CYS A 123 -1.39 -1.46 0.60
CA CYS A 123 -1.56 -0.49 -0.48
C CYS A 123 -0.40 -0.60 -1.46
N SER A 124 -0.66 -1.12 -2.66
CA SER A 124 0.32 -1.25 -3.74
C SER A 124 0.10 -0.19 -4.82
N LEU A 125 1.19 0.46 -5.23
CA LEU A 125 1.18 1.60 -6.15
C LEU A 125 1.81 1.22 -7.49
N PHE A 126 1.18 1.65 -8.58
CA PHE A 126 1.57 1.30 -9.95
C PHE A 126 1.57 2.53 -10.86
N SER A 127 2.37 2.46 -11.92
CA SER A 127 2.50 3.55 -12.91
C SER A 127 1.63 3.38 -14.15
N LYS A 128 0.81 2.34 -14.21
CA LYS A 128 -0.24 2.11 -15.20
C LYS A 128 -1.51 1.60 -14.52
N CYS A 129 -2.64 1.79 -15.18
CA CYS A 129 -3.90 1.24 -14.71
C CYS A 129 -4.01 -0.25 -15.02
N HIS A 130 -4.58 -0.98 -14.06
CA HIS A 130 -4.77 -2.42 -14.12
C HIS A 130 -6.24 -2.81 -14.06
N THR A 131 -6.51 -4.07 -14.36
CA THR A 131 -7.84 -4.67 -14.22
C THR A 131 -7.74 -6.00 -13.49
N THR A 132 -8.86 -6.71 -13.32
CA THR A 132 -8.87 -8.06 -12.74
C THR A 132 -8.02 -9.08 -13.52
N ALA A 133 -7.65 -8.79 -14.78
CA ALA A 133 -6.74 -9.63 -15.55
C ALA A 133 -5.34 -9.71 -14.92
N ASP A 134 -4.91 -8.66 -14.22
CA ASP A 134 -3.61 -8.59 -13.55
C ASP A 134 -3.70 -8.97 -12.06
N ALA A 135 -4.91 -9.23 -11.55
CA ALA A 135 -5.18 -9.55 -10.14
C ALA A 135 -4.87 -11.03 -9.80
N THR A 136 -3.65 -11.46 -10.13
CA THR A 136 -3.18 -12.84 -10.09
C THR A 136 -2.54 -13.25 -8.77
N ASN A 137 -2.11 -12.31 -7.94
CA ASN A 137 -1.57 -12.63 -6.61
C ASN A 137 -2.71 -13.09 -5.70
N LYS A 138 -2.72 -14.37 -5.35
CA LYS A 138 -3.72 -14.97 -4.44
C LYS A 138 -3.19 -15.16 -3.02
N GLY A 139 -1.95 -14.75 -2.74
CA GLY A 139 -1.19 -15.20 -1.58
C GLY A 139 -0.61 -16.60 -1.82
N GLY A 140 -0.53 -17.41 -0.77
CA GLY A 140 0.06 -18.74 -0.80
C GLY A 140 1.48 -18.81 -0.24
N GLN A 141 1.97 -17.72 0.32
CA GLN A 141 3.29 -17.60 0.93
C GLN A 141 3.23 -18.14 2.37
N THR A 142 4.20 -18.98 2.73
CA THR A 142 4.32 -19.49 4.10
C THR A 142 4.94 -18.44 5.00
N GLN A 143 4.23 -18.10 6.07
CA GLN A 143 4.64 -17.11 7.05
C GLN A 143 5.57 -17.74 8.11
N PRO A 144 6.30 -16.94 8.91
CA PRO A 144 7.22 -17.46 9.92
C PRO A 144 6.58 -18.39 10.98
N ASP A 145 5.28 -18.22 11.24
CA ASP A 145 4.51 -19.06 12.16
C ASP A 145 3.93 -20.34 11.50
N GLY A 146 4.21 -20.55 10.21
CA GLY A 146 3.74 -21.69 9.42
C GLY A 146 2.33 -21.51 8.83
N SER A 147 1.66 -20.39 9.10
CA SER A 147 0.41 -20.05 8.40
C SER A 147 0.66 -19.77 6.92
N ILE A 148 -0.40 -19.87 6.11
CA ILE A 148 -0.38 -19.49 4.70
C ILE A 148 -1.22 -18.23 4.54
N ASP A 149 -0.67 -17.24 3.84
CA ASP A 149 -1.40 -16.01 3.56
C ASP A 149 -2.39 -16.15 2.40
N TYR A 150 -3.37 -15.25 2.38
CA TYR A 150 -4.33 -15.17 1.29
C TYR A 150 -4.88 -13.77 1.15
N ILE A 151 -5.24 -13.41 -0.08
CA ILE A 151 -5.75 -12.08 -0.42
C ILE A 151 -7.28 -12.05 -0.37
N THR A 152 -7.83 -11.05 0.31
CA THR A 152 -9.27 -10.74 0.32
C THR A 152 -9.52 -9.24 0.17
N ASP A 153 -10.77 -8.90 -0.15
CA ASP A 153 -11.27 -7.52 -0.25
C ASP A 153 -10.38 -6.63 -1.11
N SER A 154 -9.86 -7.19 -2.21
CA SER A 154 -8.98 -6.46 -3.11
C SER A 154 -9.78 -5.51 -3.98
N GLU A 155 -9.34 -4.26 -4.00
CA GLU A 155 -9.95 -3.16 -4.73
C GLU A 155 -8.89 -2.40 -5.53
N GLY A 156 -9.27 -1.99 -6.74
CA GLY A 156 -8.40 -1.34 -7.69
C GLY A 156 -8.95 0.01 -8.13
N TYR A 157 -8.11 1.04 -8.17
CA TYR A 157 -8.52 2.39 -8.58
C TYR A 157 -7.51 3.02 -9.52
N CYS A 158 -7.99 3.63 -10.60
CA CYS A 158 -7.21 4.27 -11.67
C CYS A 158 -7.52 5.77 -11.72
N LYS A 159 -6.50 6.63 -11.84
CA LYS A 159 -6.65 8.09 -11.97
C LYS A 159 -6.50 8.58 -13.42
#